data_AF-A0A966W6M3-F1
#
_entry.id   AF-A0A966W6M3-F1
#
_cell.length_a   1.000
_cell.length_b   1.000
_cell.length_c   1.000
_cell.angle_alpha   90.00
_cell.angle_beta   90.00
_cell.angle_gamma   90.00
#
_symmetry.space_group_name_H-M   'P 1'
#
loop_
_entity.id
_entity.type
_entity.pdbx_description
1 polymer ?
#
loop_
_entity_poly.entity_id
_entity_poly.type
_entity_poly.pdbx_seq_one_letter_code
_entity_poly.pdbx_strand_id
1 'polypeptide(L)'
;MTGIDRAHITINAGASLGTLTRPWTTFGYDELNWTYTPRGKAALKAFGEFAERPYHVRAHNLLTTGRAFSWPHWGSGNVYHEDAIGNPVYDWTTLDQVFDAYLEAGMRPLVELGFTPAAMVPPDADLPFTRSASQYQPYEAALWSMPPHDYAKWGELIFQVVRHCVERYGQSEVEAWYWELWNEPDIFYWRGTPEQFDALYDVTVAAAVRALPTIKVGGPSVTGGPNAVKFMEGFLAHCAGEGDRGTNAVT
;
A
#
# COMPACT_ATOMS: atom_id res chain seq x y z
N MET A 1 7.55 42.24 -13.16
CA MET A 1 6.27 41.51 -13.29
C MET A 1 5.16 42.47 -12.89
N THR A 2 4.26 42.80 -13.80
CA THR A 2 3.04 43.56 -13.49
C THR A 2 2.10 42.64 -12.72
N GLY A 3 1.81 42.98 -11.45
CA GLY A 3 0.87 42.24 -10.63
C GLY A 3 -0.55 42.33 -11.18
N ILE A 4 -1.34 41.28 -10.94
CA ILE A 4 -2.80 41.38 -11.11
C ILE A 4 -3.33 42.08 -9.86
N ASP A 5 -3.72 43.34 -9.99
CA ASP A 5 -4.21 44.14 -8.85
C ASP A 5 -5.71 43.92 -8.57
N ARG A 6 -6.45 43.36 -9.54
CA ARG A 6 -7.88 43.02 -9.39
C ARG A 6 -8.27 41.86 -10.29
N ALA A 7 -9.10 40.96 -9.77
CA ALA A 7 -9.84 39.95 -10.53
C ALA A 7 -11.35 40.18 -10.36
N HIS A 8 -12.13 39.91 -11.42
CA HIS A 8 -13.60 39.91 -11.36
C HIS A 8 -14.10 38.49 -11.63
N ILE A 9 -14.88 37.94 -10.70
CA ILE A 9 -15.40 36.57 -10.79
C ILE A 9 -16.92 36.66 -10.92
N THR A 10 -17.47 36.02 -11.95
CA THR A 10 -18.93 35.92 -12.18
C THR A 10 -19.31 34.45 -12.16
N ILE A 11 -20.30 34.09 -11.35
CA ILE A 11 -20.79 32.70 -11.22
C ILE A 11 -22.25 32.67 -11.67
N ASN A 12 -22.56 31.84 -12.67
CA ASN A 12 -23.95 31.59 -13.09
C ASN A 12 -24.44 30.25 -12.53
N ALA A 13 -25.14 30.29 -11.39
CA ALA A 13 -25.68 29.10 -10.75
C ALA A 13 -26.79 28.38 -11.56
N GLY A 14 -27.35 29.02 -12.60
CA GLY A 14 -28.32 28.41 -13.51
C GLY A 14 -27.70 27.61 -14.66
N ALA A 15 -26.37 27.66 -14.83
CA ALA A 15 -25.66 26.95 -15.90
C ALA A 15 -24.76 25.86 -15.31
N SER A 16 -25.27 24.63 -15.24
CA SER A 16 -24.48 23.46 -14.80
C SER A 16 -23.41 23.09 -15.82
N LEU A 17 -22.18 22.82 -15.36
CA LEU A 17 -21.08 22.29 -16.17
C LEU A 17 -20.83 20.79 -15.90
N GLY A 18 -21.73 20.13 -15.17
CA GLY A 18 -21.60 18.72 -14.76
C GLY A 18 -21.15 18.54 -13.31
N THR A 19 -20.90 17.28 -12.93
CA THR A 19 -20.49 16.92 -11.57
C THR A 19 -19.02 17.23 -11.35
N LEU A 20 -18.71 17.97 -10.28
CA LEU A 20 -17.33 18.13 -9.83
C LEU A 20 -16.83 16.81 -9.21
N THR A 21 -15.96 16.10 -9.94
CA THR A 21 -15.18 15.00 -9.36
C THR A 21 -14.33 15.55 -8.22
N ARG A 22 -14.27 14.82 -7.10
CA ARG A 22 -13.54 15.24 -5.89
C ARG A 22 -12.26 14.40 -5.71
N PRO A 23 -11.20 14.59 -6.52
CA PRO A 23 -10.00 13.75 -6.48
C PRO A 23 -9.20 13.88 -5.17
N TRP A 24 -9.53 14.84 -4.30
CA TRP A 24 -8.84 15.12 -3.04
C TRP A 24 -9.29 14.25 -1.85
N THR A 25 -10.16 13.25 -2.05
CA THR A 25 -10.70 12.43 -0.96
C THR A 25 -9.80 11.26 -0.58
N THR A 26 -8.49 11.48 -0.60
CA THR A 26 -7.45 10.51 -0.22
C THR A 26 -6.34 11.25 0.51
N PHE A 27 -5.78 10.66 1.57
CA PHE A 27 -4.56 11.15 2.23
C PHE A 27 -3.74 9.98 2.80
N GLY A 28 -2.49 10.23 3.18
CA GLY A 28 -1.64 9.20 3.77
C GLY A 28 -0.54 9.74 4.67
N TYR A 29 0.15 8.80 5.32
CA TYR A 29 1.22 9.03 6.31
C TYR A 29 2.03 7.74 6.53
N ASP A 30 3.14 7.81 7.26
CA ASP A 30 4.09 6.68 7.36
C ASP A 30 3.92 5.86 8.63
N GLU A 31 3.54 6.50 9.74
CA GLU A 31 3.50 5.89 11.08
C GLU A 31 2.22 5.11 11.37
N LEU A 32 2.02 4.01 10.64
CA LEU A 32 0.93 3.03 10.80
C LEU A 32 0.58 2.69 12.25
N ASN A 33 1.56 2.55 13.14
CA ASN A 33 1.28 2.13 14.52
C ASN A 33 0.76 3.27 15.39
N TRP A 34 0.81 4.53 14.92
CA TRP A 34 0.18 5.65 15.62
C TRP A 34 -1.32 5.76 15.35
N THR A 35 -1.81 5.14 14.27
CA THR A 35 -3.20 5.17 13.82
C THR A 35 -4.20 4.81 14.90
N TYR A 36 -3.99 3.69 15.59
CA TYR A 36 -4.90 3.16 16.60
C TYR A 36 -4.66 3.72 18.01
N THR A 37 -3.68 4.61 18.17
CA THR A 37 -3.47 5.31 19.46
C THR A 37 -4.60 6.32 19.69
N PRO A 38 -4.84 6.76 20.95
CA PRO A 38 -5.84 7.79 21.23
C PRO A 38 -5.65 9.08 20.41
N ARG A 39 -4.39 9.47 20.14
CA ARG A 39 -4.10 10.65 19.32
C ARG A 39 -4.35 10.41 17.83
N GLY A 40 -3.96 9.25 17.31
CA GLY A 40 -4.24 8.87 15.92
C GLY A 40 -5.74 8.82 15.64
N LYS A 41 -6.50 8.13 16.49
CA LYS A 41 -7.97 8.08 16.40
C LYS A 41 -8.61 9.47 16.48
N ALA A 42 -8.12 10.35 17.36
CA ALA A 42 -8.61 11.73 17.45
C ALA A 42 -8.33 12.53 16.16
N ALA A 43 -7.15 12.36 15.57
CA ALA A 43 -6.80 13.00 14.30
C ALA A 43 -7.70 12.50 13.15
N LEU A 44 -7.84 11.17 13.01
CA LEU A 44 -8.73 10.57 12.00
C LEU A 44 -10.16 11.05 12.16
N LYS A 45 -10.68 11.11 13.39
CA LYS A 45 -12.02 11.62 13.65
C LYS A 45 -12.16 13.08 13.21
N ALA A 46 -11.17 13.93 13.48
CA ALA A 46 -11.20 15.32 13.04
C ALA A 46 -11.29 15.45 11.51
N PHE A 47 -10.58 14.60 10.77
CA PHE A 47 -10.72 14.50 9.31
C PHE A 47 -12.13 14.01 8.91
N GLY A 48 -12.66 12.98 9.57
CA GLY A 48 -13.99 12.45 9.31
C GLY A 48 -15.12 13.46 9.54
N GLU A 49 -14.96 14.39 10.49
CA GLU A 49 -15.95 15.42 10.82
C GLU A 49 -16.17 16.45 9.70
N PHE A 50 -15.17 16.71 8.85
CA PHE A 50 -15.31 17.61 7.70
C PHE A 50 -15.38 16.90 6.34
N ALA A 51 -15.14 15.60 6.31
CA ALA A 51 -15.17 14.82 5.08
C ALA A 51 -16.58 14.77 4.50
N GLU A 52 -16.74 15.17 3.25
CA GLU A 52 -18.04 15.15 2.55
C GLU A 52 -18.49 13.74 2.13
N ARG A 53 -17.60 12.76 2.26
CA ARG A 53 -17.77 11.32 1.95
C ARG A 53 -16.63 10.55 2.61
N PRO A 54 -16.68 9.21 2.67
CA PRO A 54 -15.54 8.43 3.16
C PRO A 54 -14.27 8.75 2.36
N TYR A 55 -13.24 9.24 3.06
CA TYR A 55 -11.92 9.44 2.49
C TYR A 55 -11.14 8.13 2.53
N HIS A 56 -10.26 7.93 1.57
CA HIS A 56 -9.35 6.80 1.54
C HIS A 56 -8.05 7.14 2.27
N VAL A 57 -7.63 6.30 3.22
CA VAL A 57 -6.46 6.51 4.07
C VAL A 57 -5.39 5.50 3.72
N ARG A 58 -4.19 6.00 3.40
CA ARG A 58 -3.05 5.19 2.98
C ARG A 58 -1.95 5.26 4.04
N ALA A 59 -1.42 4.12 4.44
CA ALA A 59 -0.23 4.06 5.29
C ALA A 59 0.74 3.00 4.80
N HIS A 60 2.04 3.27 4.98
CA HIS A 60 3.10 2.34 4.64
C HIS A 60 3.22 1.17 5.62
N ASN A 61 4.01 0.16 5.23
CA ASN A 61 4.54 -0.88 6.13
C ASN A 61 3.50 -1.85 6.72
N LEU A 62 2.38 -2.07 6.04
CA LEU A 62 1.35 -3.02 6.49
C LEU A 62 1.91 -4.44 6.64
N LEU A 63 2.80 -4.87 5.75
CA LEU A 63 3.36 -6.23 5.72
C LEU A 63 4.78 -6.32 6.31
N THR A 64 5.40 -5.18 6.63
CA THR A 64 6.75 -5.13 7.22
C THR A 64 6.77 -5.80 8.60
N THR A 65 7.75 -6.67 8.83
CA THR A 65 7.99 -7.32 10.13
C THR A 65 8.50 -6.30 11.14
N GLY A 66 8.04 -6.39 12.38
CA GLY A 66 8.51 -5.48 13.42
C GLY A 66 7.84 -5.72 14.75
N ARG A 67 7.77 -4.67 15.58
CA ARG A 67 7.27 -4.76 16.96
C ARG A 67 5.92 -4.07 17.14
N ALA A 68 5.19 -3.83 16.05
CA ALA A 68 3.96 -3.03 16.05
C ALA A 68 4.16 -1.67 16.74
N PHE A 69 5.32 -1.05 16.49
CA PHE A 69 5.73 0.22 17.07
C PHE A 69 6.34 1.11 15.99
N SER A 70 5.81 2.32 15.85
CA SER A 70 6.25 3.29 14.86
C SER A 70 7.36 4.19 15.39
N TRP A 71 8.34 4.44 14.54
CA TRP A 71 9.29 5.55 14.63
C TRP A 71 8.89 6.61 13.60
N PRO A 72 9.36 7.87 13.68
CA PRO A 72 9.15 8.82 12.59
C PRO A 72 9.56 8.18 11.25
N HIS A 73 8.69 8.24 10.24
CA HIS A 73 8.83 7.60 8.92
C HIS A 73 8.57 6.07 8.87
N TRP A 74 8.42 5.37 9.99
CA TRP A 74 8.40 3.89 10.02
C TRP A 74 7.24 3.30 10.81
N GLY A 75 6.79 2.13 10.39
CA GLY A 75 5.82 1.30 11.10
C GLY A 75 6.04 -0.18 10.81
N SER A 76 5.22 -1.02 11.42
CA SER A 76 5.16 -2.45 11.11
C SER A 76 3.77 -2.99 11.41
N GLY A 77 3.10 -3.56 10.41
CA GLY A 77 1.87 -4.32 10.64
C GLY A 77 2.16 -5.71 11.20
N ASN A 78 3.36 -6.26 10.92
CA ASN A 78 3.83 -7.52 11.49
C ASN A 78 2.90 -8.71 11.21
N VAL A 79 2.29 -8.74 10.02
CA VAL A 79 1.22 -9.67 9.65
C VAL A 79 1.71 -11.12 9.45
N TYR A 80 2.90 -11.32 8.90
CA TYR A 80 3.40 -12.63 8.49
C TYR A 80 4.61 -13.09 9.29
N HIS A 81 4.56 -14.34 9.73
CA HIS A 81 5.63 -15.06 10.42
C HIS A 81 5.73 -16.48 9.89
N GLU A 82 6.81 -17.17 10.24
CA GLU A 82 6.95 -18.62 10.02
C GLU A 82 7.27 -19.33 11.34
N ASP A 83 6.68 -20.51 11.53
CA ASP A 83 7.06 -21.39 12.64
C ASP A 83 8.43 -22.05 12.42
N ALA A 84 8.90 -22.85 13.38
CA ALA A 84 10.21 -23.47 13.34
C ALA A 84 10.43 -24.45 12.16
N ILE A 85 9.36 -24.87 11.47
CA ILE A 85 9.42 -25.77 10.30
C ILE A 85 8.97 -25.07 9.01
N GLY A 86 8.80 -23.74 9.04
CA GLY A 86 8.52 -22.91 7.86
C GLY A 86 7.05 -22.78 7.47
N ASN A 87 6.10 -23.17 8.35
CA ASN A 87 4.69 -22.96 8.08
C ASN A 87 4.31 -21.49 8.34
N PRO A 88 3.43 -20.90 7.50
CA PRO A 88 3.00 -19.53 7.69
C PRO A 88 2.14 -19.38 8.96
N VAL A 89 2.40 -18.32 9.72
CA VAL A 89 1.61 -17.89 10.88
C VAL A 89 1.22 -16.43 10.67
N TYR A 90 -0.08 -16.14 10.77
CA TYR A 90 -0.62 -14.80 10.54
C TYR A 90 -1.06 -14.15 11.84
N ASP A 91 -0.66 -12.90 12.06
CA ASP A 91 -1.10 -12.05 13.18
C ASP A 91 -1.86 -10.82 12.65
N TRP A 92 -3.17 -10.82 12.82
CA TRP A 92 -4.05 -9.76 12.33
C TRP A 92 -4.18 -8.59 13.30
N THR A 93 -3.55 -8.64 14.48
CA THR A 93 -3.82 -7.68 15.57
C THR A 93 -3.59 -6.22 15.14
N THR A 94 -2.44 -5.92 14.55
CA THR A 94 -2.12 -4.55 14.11
C THR A 94 -2.98 -4.12 12.93
N LEU A 95 -3.20 -5.03 11.97
CA LEU A 95 -4.02 -4.76 10.79
C LEU A 95 -5.46 -4.41 11.20
N ASP A 96 -6.06 -5.20 12.09
CA ASP A 96 -7.39 -4.97 12.63
C ASP A 96 -7.45 -3.63 13.36
N GLN A 97 -6.48 -3.32 14.22
CA GLN A 97 -6.45 -2.06 14.95
C GLN A 97 -6.40 -0.84 14.02
N VAL A 98 -5.62 -0.91 12.94
CA VAL A 98 -5.48 0.18 11.95
C VAL A 98 -6.77 0.36 11.17
N PHE A 99 -7.33 -0.73 10.62
CA PHE A 99 -8.53 -0.65 9.78
C PHE A 99 -9.78 -0.33 10.61
N ASP A 100 -9.89 -0.86 11.83
CA ASP A 100 -10.96 -0.48 12.76
C ASP A 100 -10.92 1.03 13.03
N ALA A 101 -9.72 1.60 13.27
CA ALA A 101 -9.58 3.05 13.50
C ALA A 101 -10.01 3.89 12.28
N TYR A 102 -9.77 3.44 11.05
CA TYR A 102 -10.25 4.11 9.84
C TYR A 102 -11.78 4.05 9.73
N LEU A 103 -12.36 2.86 9.88
CA LEU A 103 -13.80 2.65 9.73
C LEU A 103 -14.58 3.36 10.84
N GLU A 104 -14.08 3.36 12.08
CA GLU A 104 -14.64 4.12 13.21
C GLU A 104 -14.71 5.63 12.93
N ALA A 105 -13.78 6.16 12.12
CA ALA A 105 -13.76 7.55 11.70
C ALA A 105 -14.59 7.83 10.42
N GLY A 106 -15.31 6.82 9.89
CA GLY A 106 -16.09 6.93 8.66
C GLY A 106 -15.22 6.95 7.39
N MET A 107 -13.99 6.46 7.46
CA MET A 107 -13.01 6.43 6.38
C MET A 107 -12.79 5.01 5.86
N ARG A 108 -12.04 4.87 4.77
CA ARG A 108 -11.74 3.57 4.15
C ARG A 108 -10.25 3.39 3.92
N PRO A 109 -9.72 2.16 3.99
CA PRO A 109 -8.35 1.89 3.58
C PRO A 109 -8.10 2.12 2.08
N LEU A 110 -6.98 2.76 1.76
CA LEU A 110 -6.21 2.50 0.53
C LEU A 110 -5.03 1.65 0.98
N VAL A 111 -5.10 0.36 0.70
CA VAL A 111 -4.20 -0.65 1.25
C VAL A 111 -2.94 -0.74 0.42
N GLU A 112 -1.80 -0.35 0.99
CA GLU A 112 -0.48 -0.66 0.45
C GLU A 112 -0.09 -2.10 0.83
N LEU A 113 0.07 -2.97 -0.17
CA LEU A 113 0.58 -4.32 -0.02
C LEU A 113 2.11 -4.29 -0.05
N GLY A 114 2.71 -3.93 1.08
CA GLY A 114 4.15 -3.88 1.25
C GLY A 114 4.60 -3.62 2.70
N PHE A 115 5.88 -3.78 3.04
CA PHE A 115 6.94 -4.31 2.16
C PHE A 115 7.18 -5.80 2.42
N THR A 116 8.32 -6.36 2.01
CA THR A 116 8.62 -7.79 2.17
C THR A 116 8.77 -8.16 3.65
N PRO A 117 7.96 -9.10 4.19
CA PRO A 117 8.15 -9.62 5.55
C PRO A 117 9.55 -10.21 5.73
N ALA A 118 10.13 -10.11 6.92
CA ALA A 118 11.50 -10.58 7.19
C ALA A 118 11.70 -12.06 6.86
N ALA A 119 10.68 -12.90 7.13
CA ALA A 119 10.71 -14.33 6.81
C ALA A 119 10.71 -14.62 5.30
N MET A 120 10.34 -13.65 4.45
CA MET A 120 10.36 -13.76 2.98
C MET A 120 11.55 -13.07 2.32
N VAL A 121 12.41 -12.38 3.09
CA VAL A 121 13.66 -11.82 2.54
C VAL A 121 14.56 -12.96 2.07
N PRO A 122 15.28 -12.84 0.93
CA PRO A 122 16.24 -13.86 0.50
C PRO A 122 17.30 -14.12 1.58
N PRO A 123 17.62 -15.38 1.91
CA PRO A 123 18.51 -15.72 3.02
C PRO A 123 19.96 -15.27 2.79
N ASP A 124 20.34 -15.04 1.54
CA ASP A 124 21.65 -14.54 1.09
C ASP A 124 21.66 -13.02 0.83
N ALA A 125 20.54 -12.31 1.07
CA ALA A 125 20.49 -10.87 0.93
C ALA A 125 21.35 -10.19 2.00
N ASP A 126 22.39 -9.50 1.54
CA ASP A 126 23.29 -8.72 2.38
C ASP A 126 23.34 -7.27 1.88
N LEU A 127 23.11 -6.33 2.78
CA LEU A 127 23.15 -4.90 2.52
C LEU A 127 23.98 -4.20 3.60
N PRO A 128 24.81 -3.21 3.23
CA PRO A 128 25.59 -2.45 4.20
C PRO A 128 24.68 -1.86 5.28
N PHE A 129 25.01 -2.16 6.53
CA PHE A 129 24.22 -1.74 7.68
C PHE A 129 25.12 -1.17 8.77
N THR A 130 24.73 0.01 9.29
CA THR A 130 25.31 0.57 10.51
C THR A 130 24.21 0.72 11.54
N ARG A 131 24.37 0.04 12.66
CA ARG A 131 23.40 0.08 13.75
C ARG A 131 23.24 1.50 14.29
N SER A 132 21.99 1.91 14.48
CA SER A 132 21.60 3.20 15.02
C SER A 132 20.47 3.03 16.04
N ALA A 133 20.00 4.14 16.61
CA ALA A 133 18.87 4.11 17.55
C ALA A 133 17.55 3.69 16.88
N SER A 134 17.39 3.96 15.58
CA SER A 134 16.18 3.66 14.79
C SER A 134 16.33 2.41 13.92
N GLN A 135 17.55 1.93 13.68
CA GLN A 135 17.81 0.74 12.85
C GLN A 135 18.70 -0.22 13.64
N TYR A 136 18.09 -1.30 14.15
CA TYR A 136 18.76 -2.22 15.07
C TYR A 136 19.35 -3.44 14.35
N GLN A 137 18.69 -3.91 13.30
CA GLN A 137 19.13 -4.99 12.41
C GLN A 137 19.18 -4.51 10.95
N PRO A 138 19.83 -5.28 10.05
CA PRO A 138 19.82 -4.99 8.61
C PRO A 138 18.42 -4.91 8.01
N TYR A 139 17.45 -5.64 8.59
CA TYR A 139 16.08 -5.65 8.11
C TYR A 139 15.45 -4.25 8.13
N GLU A 140 15.45 -3.56 9.27
CA GLU A 140 14.85 -2.23 9.37
C GLU A 140 15.59 -1.18 8.53
N ALA A 141 16.86 -1.44 8.19
CA ALA A 141 17.65 -0.51 7.39
C ALA A 141 17.27 -0.55 5.90
N ALA A 142 17.14 -1.74 5.31
CA ALA A 142 16.83 -1.85 3.89
C ALA A 142 16.32 -3.22 3.41
N LEU A 143 16.48 -4.32 4.15
CA LEU A 143 16.13 -5.64 3.57
C LEU A 143 14.64 -5.82 3.28
N TRP A 144 13.77 -5.04 3.93
CA TRP A 144 12.33 -4.97 3.58
C TRP A 144 12.09 -4.62 2.10
N SER A 145 13.04 -3.95 1.43
CA SER A 145 12.95 -3.54 0.01
C SER A 145 13.33 -4.65 -1.00
N MET A 146 13.76 -5.81 -0.52
CA MET A 146 14.14 -6.94 -1.37
C MET A 146 12.89 -7.65 -1.92
N PRO A 147 12.91 -8.15 -3.16
CA PRO A 147 11.87 -9.05 -3.64
C PRO A 147 11.72 -10.27 -2.71
N PRO A 148 10.51 -10.76 -2.45
CA PRO A 148 10.33 -11.98 -1.67
C PRO A 148 11.01 -13.17 -2.38
N HIS A 149 11.67 -14.06 -1.64
CA HIS A 149 12.35 -15.20 -2.25
C HIS A 149 11.40 -16.31 -2.72
N ASP A 150 10.15 -16.29 -2.26
CA ASP A 150 9.10 -17.23 -2.61
C ASP A 150 7.81 -16.48 -2.95
N TYR A 151 7.50 -16.41 -4.25
CA TYR A 151 6.32 -15.69 -4.72
C TYR A 151 5.03 -16.48 -4.42
N ALA A 152 5.08 -17.80 -4.28
CA ALA A 152 3.90 -18.57 -3.89
C ALA A 152 3.49 -18.25 -2.44
N LYS A 153 4.47 -18.14 -1.53
CA LYS A 153 4.23 -17.66 -0.17
C LYS A 153 3.72 -16.22 -0.13
N TRP A 154 4.27 -15.33 -0.97
CA TRP A 154 3.74 -13.97 -1.11
C TRP A 154 2.28 -13.97 -1.56
N GLY A 155 1.94 -14.71 -2.63
CA GLY A 155 0.56 -14.84 -3.11
C GLY A 155 -0.37 -15.40 -2.03
N GLU A 156 0.06 -16.40 -1.27
CA GLU A 156 -0.75 -16.92 -0.17
C GLU A 156 -0.96 -15.87 0.94
N LEU A 157 0.07 -15.09 1.30
CA LEU A 157 -0.10 -13.96 2.22
C LEU A 157 -1.15 -12.96 1.72
N ILE A 158 -1.09 -12.55 0.45
CA ILE A 158 -2.08 -11.61 -0.12
C ILE A 158 -3.49 -12.19 -0.08
N PHE A 159 -3.66 -13.47 -0.46
CA PHE A 159 -4.95 -14.16 -0.38
C PHE A 159 -5.51 -14.14 1.05
N GLN A 160 -4.67 -14.45 2.05
CA GLN A 160 -5.08 -14.50 3.46
C GLN A 160 -5.43 -13.12 4.01
N VAL A 161 -4.67 -12.07 3.66
CA VAL A 161 -4.98 -10.68 4.03
C VAL A 161 -6.35 -10.25 3.50
N VAL A 162 -6.60 -10.46 2.21
CA VAL A 162 -7.88 -10.07 1.59
C VAL A 162 -9.03 -10.90 2.16
N ARG A 163 -8.86 -12.23 2.29
CA ARG A 163 -9.86 -13.13 2.87
C ARG A 163 -10.23 -12.70 4.29
N HIS A 164 -9.24 -12.42 5.14
CA HIS A 164 -9.44 -11.95 6.51
C HIS A 164 -10.22 -10.63 6.54
N CYS A 165 -9.86 -9.67 5.68
CA CYS A 165 -10.59 -8.40 5.59
C CYS A 165 -12.07 -8.61 5.19
N VAL A 166 -12.33 -9.49 4.22
CA VAL A 166 -13.71 -9.82 3.79
C VAL A 166 -14.49 -10.50 4.92
N GLU A 167 -13.86 -11.42 5.66
CA GLU A 167 -14.47 -12.11 6.81
C GLU A 167 -14.80 -11.16 7.96
N ARG A 168 -13.92 -10.21 8.25
CA ARG A 168 -14.08 -9.27 9.37
C ARG A 168 -15.02 -8.10 9.05
N TYR A 169 -14.86 -7.48 7.88
CA TYR A 169 -15.53 -6.21 7.53
C TYR A 169 -16.70 -6.39 6.56
N GLY A 170 -16.83 -7.57 5.96
CA GLY A 170 -17.86 -7.88 4.98
C GLY A 170 -17.46 -7.48 3.56
N GLN A 171 -17.87 -8.31 2.60
CA GLN A 171 -17.52 -8.14 1.18
C GLN A 171 -17.84 -6.74 0.65
N SER A 172 -19.05 -6.24 0.88
CA SER A 172 -19.48 -4.94 0.33
C SER A 172 -18.64 -3.76 0.83
N GLU A 173 -18.09 -3.84 2.05
CA GLU A 173 -17.20 -2.80 2.56
C GLU A 173 -15.82 -2.91 1.89
N VAL A 174 -15.27 -4.12 1.80
CA VAL A 174 -13.94 -4.35 1.18
C VAL A 174 -13.92 -4.03 -0.33
N GLU A 175 -15.03 -4.25 -1.04
CA GLU A 175 -15.20 -3.83 -2.45
C GLU A 175 -15.09 -2.31 -2.64
N ALA A 176 -15.35 -1.52 -1.59
CA ALA A 176 -15.22 -0.07 -1.61
C ALA A 176 -13.79 0.42 -1.36
N TRP A 177 -12.88 -0.45 -0.92
CA TRP A 177 -11.48 -0.13 -0.67
C TRP A 177 -10.67 -0.12 -1.98
N TYR A 178 -9.44 0.38 -1.91
CA TYR A 178 -8.46 0.25 -3.00
C TYR A 178 -7.24 -0.48 -2.46
N TRP A 179 -6.58 -1.22 -3.33
CA TRP A 179 -5.40 -2.01 -3.01
C TRP A 179 -4.30 -1.66 -4.01
N GLU A 180 -3.10 -1.41 -3.54
CA GLU A 180 -1.95 -1.16 -4.40
C GLU A 180 -0.80 -2.07 -4.01
N LEU A 181 -0.07 -2.56 -5.01
CA LEU A 181 1.17 -3.26 -4.76
C LEU A 181 2.30 -2.23 -4.55
N TRP A 182 2.95 -2.31 -3.39
CA TRP A 182 4.22 -1.64 -3.09
C TRP A 182 4.17 -0.10 -3.07
N ASN A 183 5.35 0.51 -2.91
CA ASN A 183 5.58 1.94 -3.02
C ASN A 183 6.90 2.23 -3.73
N GLU A 184 6.87 3.13 -4.71
CA GLU A 184 8.02 3.71 -5.39
C GLU A 184 9.06 2.68 -5.88
N PRO A 185 8.66 1.67 -6.68
CA PRO A 185 9.57 0.61 -7.12
C PRO A 185 10.63 1.08 -8.12
N ASP A 186 10.57 2.33 -8.58
CA ASP A 186 11.55 2.95 -9.45
C ASP A 186 12.78 3.52 -8.70
N ILE A 187 12.77 3.47 -7.36
CA ILE A 187 13.91 3.85 -6.51
C ILE A 187 14.29 2.71 -5.56
N PHE A 188 15.16 2.99 -4.58
CA PHE A 188 15.70 1.99 -3.65
C PHE A 188 14.67 1.29 -2.74
N TYR A 189 13.39 1.71 -2.79
CA TYR A 189 12.28 1.03 -2.14
C TYR A 189 11.99 -0.33 -2.78
N TRP A 190 12.48 -0.58 -3.99
CA TRP A 190 12.53 -1.90 -4.62
C TRP A 190 13.95 -2.20 -5.08
N ARG A 191 14.46 -3.38 -4.74
CA ARG A 191 15.82 -3.82 -5.12
C ARG A 191 15.83 -4.92 -6.18
N GLY A 192 14.66 -5.35 -6.64
CA GLY A 192 14.54 -6.27 -7.77
C GLY A 192 14.64 -5.57 -9.11
N THR A 193 14.53 -6.35 -10.17
CA THR A 193 14.33 -5.82 -11.52
C THR A 193 12.87 -5.40 -11.75
N PRO A 194 12.57 -4.59 -12.78
CA PRO A 194 11.20 -4.31 -13.17
C PRO A 194 10.41 -5.60 -13.49
N GLU A 195 11.02 -6.59 -14.11
CA GLU A 195 10.37 -7.86 -14.47
C GLU A 195 10.03 -8.70 -13.23
N GLN A 196 10.85 -8.62 -12.18
CA GLN A 196 10.51 -9.21 -10.88
C GLN A 196 9.32 -8.48 -10.23
N PHE A 197 9.23 -7.16 -10.39
CA PHE A 197 8.09 -6.39 -9.90
C PHE A 197 6.80 -6.76 -10.65
N ASP A 198 6.88 -6.88 -11.98
CA ASP A 198 5.80 -7.33 -12.86
C ASP A 198 5.31 -8.72 -12.43
N ALA A 199 6.21 -9.68 -12.22
CA ALA A 199 5.87 -11.02 -11.71
C ALA A 199 5.25 -10.99 -10.29
N LEU A 200 5.71 -10.07 -9.43
CA LEU A 200 5.11 -9.89 -8.09
C LEU A 200 3.69 -9.34 -8.21
N TYR A 201 3.46 -8.42 -9.16
CA TYR A 201 2.14 -7.87 -9.46
C TYR A 201 1.17 -8.94 -9.93
N ASP A 202 1.56 -9.78 -10.88
CA ASP A 202 0.73 -10.88 -11.39
C ASP A 202 0.28 -11.81 -10.25
N VAL A 203 1.21 -12.23 -9.40
CA VAL A 203 0.90 -13.10 -8.26
C VAL A 203 0.01 -12.40 -7.23
N THR A 204 0.23 -11.10 -7.00
CA THR A 204 -0.60 -10.28 -6.11
C THR A 204 -2.04 -10.19 -6.60
N VAL A 205 -2.24 -9.85 -7.88
CA VAL A 205 -3.59 -9.73 -8.48
C VAL A 205 -4.28 -11.08 -8.48
N ALA A 206 -3.62 -12.15 -8.91
CA ALA A 206 -4.20 -13.49 -8.94
C ALA A 206 -4.67 -13.95 -7.54
N ALA A 207 -3.85 -13.72 -6.51
CA ALA A 207 -4.20 -14.04 -5.13
C ALA A 207 -5.36 -13.19 -4.58
N ALA A 208 -5.34 -11.89 -4.84
CA ALA A 208 -6.37 -10.97 -4.40
C ALA A 208 -7.73 -11.30 -5.04
N VAL A 209 -7.75 -11.53 -6.37
CA VAL A 209 -8.97 -11.93 -7.12
C VAL A 209 -9.49 -13.29 -6.65
N ARG A 210 -8.60 -14.23 -6.29
CA ARG A 210 -8.99 -15.52 -5.72
C ARG A 210 -9.73 -15.36 -4.38
N ALA A 211 -9.39 -14.35 -3.58
CA ALA A 211 -10.08 -14.05 -2.32
C ALA A 211 -11.36 -13.22 -2.53
N LEU A 212 -11.33 -12.25 -3.44
CA LEU A 212 -12.45 -11.36 -3.76
C LEU A 212 -12.43 -11.02 -5.26
N PRO A 213 -13.28 -11.64 -6.10
CA PRO A 213 -13.23 -11.44 -7.56
C PRO A 213 -13.46 -10.00 -8.06
N THR A 214 -14.09 -9.16 -7.23
CA THR A 214 -14.42 -7.76 -7.51
C THR A 214 -13.40 -6.77 -6.95
N ILE A 215 -12.30 -7.26 -6.37
CA ILE A 215 -11.26 -6.44 -5.75
C ILE A 215 -10.61 -5.49 -6.77
N LYS A 216 -10.29 -4.28 -6.32
CA LYS A 216 -9.62 -3.25 -7.13
C LYS A 216 -8.16 -3.16 -6.71
N VAL A 217 -7.29 -3.84 -7.46
CA VAL A 217 -5.83 -3.80 -7.29
C VAL A 217 -5.21 -2.92 -8.37
N GLY A 218 -4.21 -2.13 -8.01
CA GLY A 218 -3.46 -1.29 -8.94
C GLY A 218 -1.97 -1.16 -8.56
N GLY A 219 -1.26 -0.39 -9.38
CA GLY A 219 0.17 -0.13 -9.29
C GLY A 219 0.61 0.78 -10.43
N PRO A 220 1.92 1.04 -10.61
CA PRO A 220 3.05 0.55 -9.83
C PRO A 220 3.45 1.51 -8.68
N SER A 221 2.68 2.57 -8.43
CA SER A 221 2.92 3.56 -7.35
C SER A 221 4.33 4.17 -7.38
N VAL A 222 4.82 4.51 -8.58
CA VAL A 222 6.15 5.12 -8.82
C VAL A 222 6.26 6.55 -8.31
N THR A 223 7.51 7.03 -8.19
CA THR A 223 7.82 8.44 -7.89
C THR A 223 7.47 9.39 -9.06
N GLY A 224 8.04 10.60 -9.07
CA GLY A 224 8.02 11.50 -10.22
C GLY A 224 9.32 11.50 -11.02
N GLY A 225 9.25 11.90 -12.30
CA GLY A 225 10.41 12.12 -13.16
C GLY A 225 10.66 11.01 -14.19
N PRO A 226 11.77 11.10 -14.96
CA PRO A 226 11.95 10.26 -16.15
C PRO A 226 12.05 8.76 -15.86
N ASN A 227 12.67 8.37 -14.73
CA ASN A 227 12.78 6.96 -14.35
C ASN A 227 11.42 6.38 -13.99
N ALA A 228 10.62 7.12 -13.21
CA ALA A 228 9.25 6.74 -12.87
C ALA A 228 8.37 6.58 -14.12
N VAL A 229 8.47 7.51 -15.08
CA VAL A 229 7.73 7.42 -16.36
C VAL A 229 8.11 6.15 -17.11
N LYS A 230 9.42 5.87 -17.25
CA LYS A 230 9.90 4.65 -17.93
C LYS A 230 9.44 3.37 -17.22
N PHE A 231 9.43 3.38 -15.89
CA PHE A 231 8.95 2.25 -15.10
C PHE A 231 7.45 2.03 -15.31
N MET A 232 6.66 3.10 -15.21
CA MET A 232 5.21 3.11 -15.45
C MET A 232 4.86 2.63 -16.86
N GLU A 233 5.52 3.13 -17.90
CA GLU A 233 5.27 2.70 -19.28
C GLU A 233 5.51 1.19 -19.46
N GLY A 234 6.62 0.67 -18.93
CA GLY A 234 6.91 -0.76 -19.02
C GLY A 234 5.94 -1.62 -18.22
N PHE A 235 5.53 -1.17 -17.03
CA PHE A 235 4.52 -1.84 -16.21
C PHE A 235 3.13 -1.87 -16.90
N LEU A 236 2.71 -0.75 -17.50
CA LEU A 236 1.45 -0.68 -18.23
C LEU A 236 1.48 -1.56 -19.50
N ALA A 237 2.61 -1.60 -20.21
CA ALA A 237 2.80 -2.50 -21.35
C ALA A 237 2.68 -3.96 -20.90
N HIS A 238 3.37 -4.36 -19.83
CA HIS A 238 3.24 -5.69 -19.25
C HIS A 238 1.78 -6.02 -18.92
N CYS A 239 1.09 -5.13 -18.19
CA CYS A 239 -0.31 -5.29 -17.83
C CYS A 239 -1.26 -5.45 -19.03
N ALA A 240 -0.97 -4.76 -20.15
CA ALA A 240 -1.72 -4.88 -21.40
C ALA A 240 -1.37 -6.14 -22.21
N GLY A 241 -0.37 -6.92 -21.79
CA GLY A 241 0.16 -8.05 -22.55
C GLY A 241 1.00 -7.63 -23.76
N GLU A 242 1.57 -6.41 -23.73
CA GLU A 242 2.33 -5.79 -24.80
C GLU A 242 3.82 -5.63 -24.42
N GLY A 243 4.71 -5.61 -25.41
CA GLY A 243 6.14 -5.29 -25.23
C GLY A 243 7.04 -6.45 -24.78
N ASP A 244 8.28 -6.10 -24.44
CA ASP A 244 9.38 -7.07 -24.24
C ASP A 244 9.50 -7.62 -22.80
N ARG A 245 8.67 -7.15 -21.85
CA ARG A 245 8.69 -7.56 -20.43
C ARG A 245 7.82 -8.79 -20.11
N GLY A 246 7.29 -9.45 -21.13
CA GLY A 246 6.43 -10.62 -20.99
C GLY A 246 4.95 -10.27 -20.82
N THR A 247 4.09 -11.25 -21.09
CA THR A 247 2.62 -11.11 -21.03
C THR A 247 2.13 -11.28 -19.59
N ASN A 248 1.25 -10.39 -19.13
CA ASN A 248 0.53 -10.53 -17.86
C ASN A 248 -0.10 -11.93 -17.73
N ALA A 249 0.22 -12.65 -16.65
CA ALA A 249 -0.26 -14.02 -16.42
C ALA A 249 -1.74 -14.09 -15.98
N VAL A 250 -2.39 -12.93 -15.78
CA VAL A 250 -3.74 -12.79 -15.19
C VAL A 250 -4.77 -12.25 -16.21
N THR A 251 -4.38 -11.97 -17.45
CA THR A 251 -5.31 -11.65 -18.56
C THR A 251 -5.85 -12.89 -19.25
#